data_AF-A0A353X0R6-F1
#
_entry.id   AF-A0A353X0R6-F1
#
_cell.length_a   1.000
_cell.length_b   1.000
_cell.length_c   1.000
_cell.angle_alpha   90.00
_cell.angle_beta   90.00
_cell.angle_gamma   90.00
#
_symmetry.space_group_name_H-M   'P 1'
#
loop_
_entity.id
_entity.type
_entity.pdbx_description
1 polymer ?
#
loop_
_entity_poly.entity_id
_entity_poly.type
_entity_poly.pdbx_seq_one_letter_code
_entity_poly.pdbx_strand_id
1 'polypeptide(L)'
;MKHQNLIKTPKTLIPVERESNPLNIKKRLLRLVLIGLLAFTSNGAFAHGVVVSNVAINGQNTVLDYTLVNFDITWNNSWRNTAITNNWDACWVFVKYRKKSETTWHHATLNYLDGTGAGDGHTAPTGSAINSTSDGKGVMIYSSSNIIPQTVNYTGAKLRWNYGIDGLVDADSVEIAVFAIEMVYVPQGSFYVGDGTSADIQGHFESGTTGTALQITSEGALTLGGGGAGSLGNNNASASDPYTPDDFNDVDSQTLPAAFPKGYNAFYCMKYSISQEQYVAFLNTLTRAQQNTRTATSLAAGTTSVTNRYVMSDEPTRRYRNGIRCDATIHASDPITFYCDYNGNGIPNESDDGQNIACNYLSRKDLAAYLDWAGLRPMTELEYEKACRGDLAAVANEYAWGSASITEATGISNPGANNETASNDGANAAYENHAPGPLRVGNFGQGVNTREGVGASYWCIMELSGNLWERTITVGNITGRAFTGTHGNGIIDANGNADASNWPGTNASGAGFRGGDWYSSVVFLRVSDRDIATAFTVSIRSNIYGGRGVRVCPAP
;
A
#
# COMPACT_ATOMS: atom_id res chain seq x y z
N MET A 1 0.47 -38.87 42.20
CA MET A 1 1.49 -39.30 41.21
C MET A 1 1.54 -38.24 40.12
N LYS A 2 2.73 -37.63 39.97
CA LYS A 2 3.35 -36.84 38.86
C LYS A 2 2.58 -36.75 37.52
N HIS A 3 2.61 -35.69 36.71
CA HIS A 3 3.41 -34.45 36.66
C HIS A 3 2.65 -33.40 35.80
N GLN A 4 2.70 -32.13 36.21
CA GLN A 4 2.43 -30.95 35.38
C GLN A 4 3.68 -30.57 34.58
N ASN A 5 3.50 -29.99 33.38
CA ASN A 5 4.48 -29.08 32.76
C ASN A 5 3.73 -27.99 31.96
N LEU A 6 3.82 -26.77 32.49
CA LEU A 6 3.43 -25.50 31.89
C LEU A 6 4.63 -24.92 31.14
N ILE A 7 4.42 -24.48 29.90
CA ILE A 7 5.40 -23.66 29.15
C ILE A 7 5.11 -22.19 29.45
N LYS A 8 6.17 -21.48 29.86
CA LYS A 8 6.21 -20.09 30.30
C LYS A 8 6.37 -19.15 29.12
N THR A 9 5.53 -18.11 29.06
CA THR A 9 5.79 -16.83 28.40
C THR A 9 6.70 -15.95 29.28
N PRO A 10 7.63 -15.16 28.73
CA PRO A 10 8.46 -14.27 29.53
C PRO A 10 7.65 -13.02 29.95
N LYS A 11 7.25 -13.00 31.23
CA LYS A 11 6.88 -11.77 31.94
C LYS A 11 8.18 -11.09 32.41
N THR A 12 8.43 -9.88 31.93
CA THR A 12 9.43 -8.98 32.50
C THR A 12 8.89 -8.46 33.84
N LEU A 13 9.28 -9.12 34.94
CA LEU A 13 9.11 -8.63 36.31
C LEU A 13 10.48 -8.18 36.80
N ILE A 14 10.64 -6.88 37.07
CA ILE A 14 11.81 -6.29 37.70
C ILE A 14 11.57 -6.34 39.23
N PRO A 15 12.36 -7.09 40.02
CA PRO A 15 12.32 -6.99 41.47
C PRO A 15 13.11 -5.75 41.91
N VAL A 16 12.48 -4.89 42.72
CA VAL A 16 13.15 -3.84 43.49
C VAL A 16 13.69 -4.49 44.76
N GLU A 17 14.98 -4.81 44.80
CA GLU A 17 15.67 -5.17 46.04
C GLU A 17 16.33 -3.93 46.67
N ARG A 18 16.13 -3.80 47.98
CA ARG A 18 16.69 -2.74 48.83
C ARG A 18 18.21 -2.88 48.93
N GLU A 19 18.90 -1.76 48.75
CA GLU A 19 20.33 -1.63 49.03
C GLU A 19 20.66 -1.95 50.49
N SER A 20 21.65 -2.81 50.70
CA SER A 20 22.50 -2.79 51.89
C SER A 20 23.96 -3.07 51.49
N ASN A 21 24.71 -1.97 51.38
CA ASN A 21 26.14 -1.67 51.58
C ASN A 21 27.24 -2.78 51.72
N PRO A 22 28.54 -2.44 51.56
CA PRO A 22 29.38 -2.90 50.44
C PRO A 22 30.62 -3.70 50.90
N LEU A 23 31.28 -4.47 50.02
CA LEU A 23 32.72 -4.78 50.18
C LEU A 23 33.36 -5.49 48.97
N ASN A 24 34.41 -4.84 48.44
CA ASN A 24 35.67 -5.39 47.90
C ASN A 24 35.65 -6.49 46.82
N ILE A 25 35.97 -6.12 45.57
CA ILE A 25 36.83 -6.96 44.70
C ILE A 25 37.81 -6.11 43.89
N LYS A 26 39.11 -6.29 44.20
CA LYS A 26 40.26 -5.85 43.42
C LYS A 26 40.67 -6.97 42.44
N LYS A 27 41.05 -6.55 41.22
CA LYS A 27 41.90 -7.22 40.20
C LYS A 27 41.26 -8.34 39.33
N ARG A 28 41.09 -8.07 38.04
CA ARG A 28 42.10 -8.41 37.00
C ARG A 28 41.73 -7.83 35.63
N LEU A 29 42.68 -7.03 35.12
CA LEU A 29 42.80 -6.49 33.78
C LEU A 29 43.20 -7.62 32.82
N LEU A 30 42.58 -7.78 31.64
CA LEU A 30 43.29 -8.23 30.41
C LEU A 30 42.52 -7.96 29.10
N ARG A 31 43.04 -6.97 28.35
CA ARG A 31 43.20 -6.88 26.88
C ARG A 31 41.95 -6.83 25.97
N LEU A 32 41.57 -5.58 25.67
CA LEU A 32 41.06 -5.15 24.37
C LEU A 32 42.19 -5.20 23.32
N VAL A 33 41.94 -5.86 22.18
CA VAL A 33 42.56 -5.54 20.88
C VAL A 33 41.42 -5.58 19.86
N LEU A 34 40.93 -4.39 19.53
CA LEU A 34 39.95 -4.14 18.47
C LEU A 34 40.73 -4.05 17.16
N ILE A 35 40.66 -5.08 16.31
CA ILE A 35 41.07 -4.97 14.91
C ILE A 35 39.89 -4.41 14.15
N GLY A 36 39.96 -3.13 13.85
CA GLY A 36 39.11 -2.49 12.84
C GLY A 36 39.52 -2.98 11.47
N LEU A 37 38.68 -3.81 10.85
CA LEU A 37 38.61 -3.90 9.40
C LEU A 37 37.38 -3.09 9.00
N LEU A 38 37.63 -1.95 8.36
CA LEU A 38 36.61 -1.21 7.62
C LEU A 38 36.05 -2.13 6.53
N ALA A 39 34.92 -2.77 6.81
CA ALA A 39 33.97 -3.08 5.77
C ALA A 39 33.31 -1.75 5.40
N PHE A 40 33.58 -1.27 4.18
CA PHE A 40 32.64 -0.38 3.51
C PHE A 40 31.35 -1.19 3.34
N THR A 41 30.47 -1.14 4.33
CA THR A 41 29.09 -1.55 4.17
C THR A 41 28.47 -0.51 3.26
N SER A 42 28.17 -0.89 2.01
CA SER A 42 27.14 -0.21 1.24
C SER A 42 25.91 -0.15 2.15
N ASN A 43 25.54 1.06 2.56
CA ASN A 43 24.29 1.30 3.28
C ASN A 43 23.17 0.99 2.29
N GLY A 44 22.73 -0.27 2.25
CA GLY A 44 21.43 -0.60 1.69
C GLY A 44 20.39 0.10 2.53
N ALA A 45 19.87 1.23 2.05
CA ALA A 45 18.73 1.88 2.68
C ALA A 45 17.54 0.93 2.53
N PHE A 46 16.93 0.53 3.66
CA PHE A 46 15.65 -0.18 3.63
C PHE A 46 14.60 0.79 3.07
N ALA A 47 13.92 0.41 1.99
CA ALA A 47 13.00 1.33 1.33
C ALA A 47 11.63 1.38 2.02
N HIS A 48 11.11 0.24 2.44
CA HIS A 48 9.91 0.07 3.27
C HIS A 48 10.33 -0.24 4.71
N GLY A 49 9.47 0.07 5.68
CA GLY A 49 9.76 -0.34 7.07
C GLY A 49 8.98 0.42 8.12
N VAL A 50 7.73 0.79 7.83
CA VAL A 50 6.87 1.32 8.88
C VAL A 50 6.65 0.26 9.96
N VAL A 51 7.09 0.58 11.17
CA VAL A 51 6.93 -0.27 12.35
C VAL A 51 6.16 0.52 13.39
N VAL A 52 5.05 -0.07 13.84
CA VAL A 52 4.30 0.40 15.01
C VAL A 52 4.68 -0.45 16.21
N SER A 53 4.98 0.19 17.34
CA SER A 53 5.36 -0.49 18.57
C SER A 53 4.75 0.18 19.80
N ASN A 54 4.92 -0.43 20.97
CA ASN A 54 4.45 0.11 22.25
C ASN A 54 2.95 0.46 22.27
N VAL A 55 2.14 -0.34 21.57
CA VAL A 55 0.69 -0.15 21.47
C VAL A 55 0.02 -0.38 22.83
N ALA A 56 -0.72 0.62 23.32
CA ALA A 56 -1.46 0.54 24.58
C ALA A 56 -2.68 1.46 24.58
N ILE A 57 -3.71 1.11 25.38
CA ILE A 57 -4.86 1.99 25.64
C ILE A 57 -4.79 2.53 27.07
N ASN A 58 -4.98 3.84 27.24
CA ASN A 58 -5.10 4.49 28.55
C ASN A 58 -5.86 5.83 28.42
N GLY A 59 -6.16 6.48 29.55
CA GLY A 59 -6.84 7.79 29.54
C GLY A 59 -8.32 7.73 29.18
N GLN A 60 -9.02 6.67 29.62
CA GLN A 60 -10.46 6.52 29.44
C GLN A 60 -11.23 7.68 30.09
N ASN A 61 -12.20 8.22 29.37
CA ASN A 61 -13.17 9.18 29.84
C ASN A 61 -14.56 8.57 29.70
N THR A 62 -15.16 8.21 30.82
CA THR A 62 -16.47 7.54 30.93
C THR A 62 -17.67 8.50 30.88
N VAL A 63 -17.43 9.80 30.65
CA VAL A 63 -18.49 10.80 30.48
C VAL A 63 -18.68 11.13 29.01
N LEU A 64 -17.58 11.12 28.24
CA LEU A 64 -17.54 11.42 26.81
C LEU A 64 -17.24 10.19 25.96
N ASP A 65 -17.21 9.01 26.59
CA ASP A 65 -17.03 7.69 25.98
C ASP A 65 -15.86 7.59 24.98
N TYR A 66 -14.68 8.04 25.42
CA TYR A 66 -13.44 7.93 24.62
C TYR A 66 -12.25 7.39 25.44
N THR A 67 -11.28 6.82 24.74
CA THR A 67 -9.96 6.43 25.29
C THR A 67 -8.84 6.89 24.35
N LEU A 68 -7.59 6.83 24.82
CA LEU A 68 -6.43 7.14 23.99
C LEU A 68 -5.69 5.86 23.58
N VAL A 69 -5.50 5.69 22.28
CA VAL A 69 -4.65 4.67 21.67
C VAL A 69 -3.25 5.25 21.56
N ASN A 70 -2.31 4.70 22.33
CA ASN A 70 -0.92 5.12 22.42
C ASN A 70 -0.05 4.18 21.60
N PHE A 71 0.95 4.71 20.89
CA PHE A 71 1.94 3.92 20.17
C PHE A 71 3.17 4.77 19.79
N ASP A 72 4.24 4.08 19.40
CA ASP A 72 5.39 4.66 18.72
C ASP A 72 5.39 4.21 17.26
N ILE A 73 5.90 5.05 16.36
CA ILE A 73 5.98 4.75 14.92
C ILE A 73 7.34 5.17 14.36
N THR A 74 7.96 4.28 13.58
CA THR A 74 9.21 4.55 12.88
C THR A 74 9.12 4.07 11.45
N TRP A 75 9.78 4.75 10.51
CA TRP A 75 9.96 4.30 9.15
C TRP A 75 11.19 4.95 8.52
N ASN A 76 11.65 4.36 7.42
CA ASN A 76 12.88 4.76 6.74
C ASN A 76 12.60 5.73 5.59
N ASN A 77 13.63 6.50 5.22
CA ASN A 77 13.60 7.44 4.09
C ASN A 77 12.42 8.43 4.17
N SER A 78 12.14 8.95 5.37
CA SER A 78 11.19 10.04 5.54
C SER A 78 11.79 11.36 5.11
N TRP A 79 10.99 12.17 4.43
CA TRP A 79 11.39 13.46 3.88
C TRP A 79 10.19 14.41 3.85
N ARG A 80 10.47 15.72 3.87
CA ARG A 80 9.46 16.76 3.65
C ARG A 80 10.09 17.98 3.00
N ASN A 81 9.47 18.45 1.92
CA ASN A 81 9.90 19.63 1.19
C ASN A 81 8.71 20.50 0.77
N THR A 82 8.56 21.65 1.41
CA THR A 82 7.52 22.65 1.11
C THR A 82 7.97 23.74 0.14
N ALA A 83 9.25 23.80 -0.24
CA ALA A 83 9.82 24.91 -0.99
C ALA A 83 9.88 24.70 -2.51
N ILE A 84 9.99 23.44 -2.96
CA ILE A 84 10.14 23.11 -4.40
C ILE A 84 8.90 22.41 -4.91
N THR A 85 8.73 21.16 -4.51
CA THR A 85 7.68 20.26 -4.98
C THR A 85 6.45 20.24 -4.05
N ASN A 86 6.53 20.92 -2.90
CA ASN A 86 5.48 20.96 -1.87
C ASN A 86 4.89 19.59 -1.50
N ASN A 87 5.74 18.58 -1.37
CA ASN A 87 5.36 17.20 -1.08
C ASN A 87 6.09 16.67 0.16
N TRP A 88 5.62 15.53 0.68
CA TRP A 88 6.27 14.77 1.77
C TRP A 88 5.79 13.33 1.78
N ASP A 89 6.50 12.49 2.52
CA ASP A 89 5.99 11.19 2.90
C ASP A 89 5.27 11.23 4.27
N ALA A 90 4.37 10.28 4.47
CA ALA A 90 3.53 10.17 5.65
C ALA A 90 3.22 8.70 5.95
N CYS A 91 2.61 8.44 7.11
CA CYS A 91 1.96 7.18 7.40
C CYS A 91 0.46 7.39 7.59
N TRP A 92 -0.35 6.67 6.82
CA TRP A 92 -1.78 6.51 7.09
C TRP A 92 -1.93 5.51 8.24
N VAL A 93 -2.47 5.96 9.37
CA VAL A 93 -2.62 5.16 10.59
C VAL A 93 -4.11 5.00 10.93
N PHE A 94 -4.52 3.75 11.14
CA PHE A 94 -5.88 3.41 11.55
C PHE A 94 -5.87 2.29 12.59
N VAL A 95 -6.97 2.15 13.32
CA VAL A 95 -7.07 1.23 14.46
C VAL A 95 -8.21 0.24 14.25
N LYS A 96 -7.90 -1.04 14.44
CA LYS A 96 -8.91 -2.10 14.55
C LYS A 96 -9.04 -2.52 16.00
N TYR A 97 -10.23 -2.93 16.40
CA TYR A 97 -10.50 -3.45 17.73
C TYR A 97 -11.41 -4.68 17.67
N ARG A 98 -11.41 -5.47 18.73
CA ARG A 98 -12.45 -6.47 19.00
C ARG A 98 -12.67 -6.60 20.50
N LYS A 99 -13.85 -7.02 20.92
CA LYS A 99 -14.05 -7.44 22.31
C LYS A 99 -13.26 -8.71 22.55
N LYS A 100 -12.68 -8.88 23.75
CA LYS A 100 -11.95 -10.10 24.13
C LYS A 100 -12.82 -11.36 24.11
N SER A 101 -14.14 -11.19 24.18
CA SER A 101 -15.13 -12.26 24.07
C SER A 101 -15.48 -12.64 22.63
N GLU A 102 -14.97 -11.90 21.64
CA GLU A 102 -15.35 -12.01 20.24
C GLU A 102 -14.12 -12.24 19.35
N THR A 103 -14.35 -12.76 18.15
CA THR A 103 -13.29 -13.00 17.16
C THR A 103 -13.29 -11.97 16.03
N THR A 104 -14.41 -11.28 15.83
CA THR A 104 -14.61 -10.29 14.76
C THR A 104 -13.90 -8.99 15.08
N TRP A 105 -13.11 -8.50 14.13
CA TRP A 105 -12.49 -7.19 14.20
C TRP A 105 -13.38 -6.11 13.60
N HIS A 106 -13.38 -4.95 14.26
CA HIS A 106 -14.11 -3.74 13.91
C HIS A 106 -13.12 -2.60 13.68
N HIS A 107 -13.57 -1.53 13.02
CA HIS A 107 -12.77 -0.33 12.77
C HIS A 107 -13.13 0.73 13.82
N ALA A 108 -12.13 1.26 14.53
CA ALA A 108 -12.33 2.26 15.58
C ALA A 108 -12.60 3.65 14.98
N THR A 109 -13.61 4.36 15.50
CA THR A 109 -13.93 5.73 15.09
C THR A 109 -13.09 6.75 15.87
N LEU A 110 -12.10 7.32 15.19
CA LEU A 110 -11.25 8.38 15.73
C LEU A 110 -11.99 9.71 15.76
N ASN A 111 -11.66 10.53 16.77
CA ASN A 111 -12.27 11.84 16.93
C ASN A 111 -11.88 12.79 15.78
N TYR A 112 -12.83 13.61 15.35
CA TYR A 112 -12.62 14.67 14.37
C TYR A 112 -13.43 15.91 14.80
N LEU A 113 -12.79 17.07 14.75
CA LEU A 113 -13.37 18.38 15.03
C LEU A 113 -12.97 19.37 13.93
N ASP A 114 -11.67 19.54 13.70
CA ASP A 114 -11.13 20.50 12.74
C ASP A 114 -10.06 19.91 11.81
N GLY A 115 -9.71 18.63 11.99
CA GLY A 115 -8.72 17.91 11.18
C GLY A 115 -7.28 18.11 11.64
N THR A 116 -7.04 18.96 12.66
CA THR A 116 -5.73 19.12 13.28
C THR A 116 -5.59 18.16 14.46
N GLY A 117 -4.42 17.52 14.61
CA GLY A 117 -4.21 16.57 15.69
C GLY A 117 -4.57 17.12 17.08
N ALA A 118 -4.14 18.33 17.43
CA ALA A 118 -4.45 18.91 18.73
C ALA A 118 -5.94 19.28 18.89
N GLY A 119 -6.57 19.87 17.87
CA GLY A 119 -8.00 20.20 17.87
C GLY A 119 -8.88 18.96 17.99
N ASP A 120 -8.45 17.85 17.39
CA ASP A 120 -9.13 16.56 17.43
C ASP A 120 -8.82 15.75 18.70
N GLY A 121 -8.07 16.32 19.65
CA GLY A 121 -7.72 15.65 20.91
C GLY A 121 -6.72 14.51 20.77
N HIS A 122 -5.99 14.48 19.65
CA HIS A 122 -4.82 13.62 19.45
C HIS A 122 -3.57 14.29 20.03
N THR A 123 -2.52 13.50 20.25
CA THR A 123 -1.19 14.00 20.61
C THR A 123 -0.21 13.59 19.52
N ALA A 124 0.27 14.56 18.76
CA ALA A 124 1.35 14.36 17.81
C ALA A 124 2.69 14.19 18.58
N PRO A 125 3.50 13.17 18.24
CA PRO A 125 4.87 13.06 18.70
C PRO A 125 5.69 14.33 18.41
N THR A 126 6.74 14.56 19.20
CA THR A 126 7.67 15.68 18.93
C THR A 126 8.30 15.52 17.54
N GLY A 127 8.27 16.59 16.76
CA GLY A 127 8.82 16.60 15.39
C GLY A 127 7.84 16.11 14.33
N SER A 128 6.66 15.59 14.68
CA SER A 128 5.62 15.20 13.73
C SER A 128 4.35 16.03 13.85
N ALA A 129 3.48 15.90 12.84
CA ALA A 129 2.13 16.43 12.79
C ALA A 129 1.15 15.28 12.57
N ILE A 130 -0.10 15.49 12.99
CA ILE A 130 -1.22 14.58 12.77
C ILE A 130 -2.32 15.37 12.06
N ASN A 131 -2.79 14.84 10.93
CA ASN A 131 -4.00 15.32 10.25
C ASN A 131 -5.06 14.23 10.26
N SER A 132 -6.25 14.57 10.72
CA SER A 132 -7.37 13.62 10.82
C SER A 132 -8.30 13.75 9.63
N THR A 133 -9.05 12.70 9.37
CA THR A 133 -10.08 12.69 8.34
C THR A 133 -11.48 12.83 8.94
N SER A 134 -12.35 13.55 8.24
CA SER A 134 -13.71 13.85 8.72
C SER A 134 -14.62 12.63 8.88
N ASP A 135 -14.25 11.50 8.29
CA ASP A 135 -14.94 10.21 8.45
C ASP A 135 -14.50 9.42 9.70
N GLY A 136 -13.50 9.90 10.44
CA GLY A 136 -12.96 9.28 11.65
C GLY A 136 -12.26 7.93 11.44
N LYS A 137 -11.88 7.56 10.20
CA LYS A 137 -11.31 6.23 9.88
C LYS A 137 -9.78 6.14 9.99
N GLY A 138 -9.13 7.20 10.44
CA GLY A 138 -7.68 7.20 10.63
C GLY A 138 -7.10 8.61 10.54
N VAL A 139 -5.77 8.67 10.56
CA VAL A 139 -5.00 9.92 10.50
C VAL A 139 -3.78 9.77 9.61
N MET A 140 -3.28 10.87 9.06
CA MET A 140 -1.95 10.97 8.48
C MET A 140 -0.95 11.46 9.53
N ILE A 141 0.16 10.75 9.71
CA ILE A 141 1.28 11.17 10.55
C ILE A 141 2.49 11.46 9.66
N TYR A 142 3.08 12.65 9.78
CA TYR A 142 4.19 13.10 8.93
C TYR A 142 5.09 14.08 9.67
N SER A 143 6.27 14.35 9.12
CA SER A 143 7.23 15.30 9.70
C SER A 143 6.66 16.72 9.76
N SER A 144 6.72 17.37 10.92
CA SER A 144 6.13 18.71 11.16
C SER A 144 6.89 19.87 10.51
N SER A 145 8.14 19.64 10.08
CA SER A 145 8.98 20.60 9.38
C SER A 145 9.69 19.95 8.20
N ASN A 146 10.28 20.76 7.31
CA ASN A 146 11.14 20.26 6.24
C ASN A 146 12.29 19.44 6.83
N ILE A 147 12.54 18.28 6.23
CA ILE A 147 13.64 17.38 6.58
C ILE A 147 14.21 16.75 5.30
N ILE A 148 15.51 16.49 5.30
CA ILE A 148 16.15 15.65 4.28
C ILE A 148 15.84 14.16 4.55
N PRO A 149 15.91 13.28 3.53
CA PRO A 149 15.68 11.85 3.69
C PRO A 149 16.45 11.25 4.87
N GLN A 150 15.73 10.68 5.83
CA GLN A 150 16.29 10.01 7.01
C GLN A 150 15.30 9.01 7.62
N THR A 151 15.76 8.13 8.50
CA THR A 151 14.87 7.35 9.37
C THR A 151 14.28 8.27 10.44
N VAL A 152 12.96 8.26 10.59
CA VAL A 152 12.26 8.96 11.67
C VAL A 152 11.83 7.99 12.74
N ASN A 153 11.83 8.43 13.99
CA ASN A 153 11.33 7.67 15.13
C ASN A 153 10.47 8.58 16.01
N TYR A 154 9.17 8.46 15.85
CA TYR A 154 8.17 9.28 16.52
C TYR A 154 7.58 8.51 17.69
N THR A 155 7.88 8.95 18.91
CA THR A 155 7.46 8.29 20.14
C THR A 155 6.34 9.06 20.85
N GLY A 156 5.42 8.32 21.48
CA GLY A 156 4.34 8.87 22.30
C GLY A 156 3.16 9.42 21.50
N ALA A 157 2.85 8.86 20.33
CA ALA A 157 1.65 9.23 19.59
C ALA A 157 0.41 8.81 20.38
N LYS A 158 -0.64 9.65 20.38
CA LYS A 158 -1.93 9.32 20.99
C LYS A 158 -3.07 9.67 20.07
N LEU A 159 -3.92 8.70 19.76
CA LEU A 159 -5.15 8.92 18.99
C LEU A 159 -6.35 8.78 19.92
N ARG A 160 -7.26 9.75 19.85
CA ARG A 160 -8.51 9.73 20.59
C ARG A 160 -9.50 8.85 19.84
N TRP A 161 -9.81 7.70 20.43
CA TRP A 161 -10.82 6.77 19.95
C TRP A 161 -12.12 6.98 20.74
N ASN A 162 -13.18 7.40 20.04
CA ASN A 162 -14.52 7.60 20.61
C ASN A 162 -15.28 6.27 20.65
N TYR A 163 -14.89 5.36 21.55
CA TYR A 163 -15.45 4.00 21.62
C TYR A 163 -16.97 3.95 21.81
N GLY A 164 -17.58 4.97 22.40
CA GLY A 164 -19.05 5.04 22.55
C GLY A 164 -19.77 5.13 21.21
N ILE A 165 -19.16 5.77 20.20
CA ILE A 165 -19.71 5.82 18.83
C ILE A 165 -19.72 4.42 18.20
N ASP A 166 -18.76 3.58 18.56
CA ASP A 166 -18.64 2.20 18.07
C ASP A 166 -19.46 1.20 18.91
N GLY A 167 -20.33 1.70 19.80
CA GLY A 167 -21.27 0.90 20.59
C GLY A 167 -20.65 0.13 21.75
N LEU A 168 -19.42 0.47 22.15
CA LEU A 168 -18.79 -0.09 23.35
C LEU A 168 -19.27 0.63 24.61
N VAL A 169 -19.40 -0.11 25.71
CA VAL A 169 -19.66 0.46 27.04
C VAL A 169 -18.37 0.50 27.87
N ASP A 170 -18.33 1.33 28.91
CA ASP A 170 -17.11 1.55 29.71
C ASP A 170 -16.45 0.29 30.28
N ALA A 171 -17.26 -0.74 30.57
CA ALA A 171 -16.82 -2.00 31.14
C ALA A 171 -16.32 -3.03 30.11
N ASP A 172 -16.49 -2.77 28.80
CA ASP A 172 -16.04 -3.68 27.76
C ASP A 172 -14.51 -3.80 27.77
N SER A 173 -14.01 -5.03 27.67
CA SER A 173 -12.59 -5.31 27.52
C SER A 173 -12.26 -5.64 26.07
N VAL A 174 -11.33 -4.87 25.49
CA VAL A 174 -10.99 -4.99 24.07
C VAL A 174 -9.54 -5.38 23.84
N GLU A 175 -9.28 -5.89 22.64
CA GLU A 175 -7.97 -5.96 22.01
C GLU A 175 -7.94 -4.95 20.87
N ILE A 176 -6.78 -4.36 20.62
CA ILE A 176 -6.58 -3.40 19.53
C ILE A 176 -5.40 -3.81 18.65
N ALA A 177 -5.45 -3.42 17.40
CA ALA A 177 -4.36 -3.48 16.44
C ALA A 177 -4.24 -2.14 15.72
N VAL A 178 -3.04 -1.58 15.71
CA VAL A 178 -2.74 -0.31 15.03
C VAL A 178 -2.00 -0.65 13.74
N PHE A 179 -2.53 -0.19 12.61
CA PHE A 179 -1.95 -0.40 11.29
C PHE A 179 -1.41 0.91 10.77
N ALA A 180 -0.31 0.84 10.04
CA ALA A 180 0.30 1.98 9.38
C ALA A 180 0.69 1.61 7.94
N ILE A 181 0.45 2.52 7.00
CA ILE A 181 0.79 2.37 5.59
C ILE A 181 1.57 3.60 5.16
N GLU A 182 2.76 3.42 4.58
CA GLU A 182 3.54 4.52 4.03
C GLU A 182 2.82 5.15 2.82
N MET A 183 2.64 6.45 2.86
CA MET A 183 1.95 7.27 1.87
C MET A 183 2.86 8.41 1.40
N VAL A 184 2.54 8.99 0.25
CA VAL A 184 3.17 10.19 -0.30
C VAL A 184 2.08 11.21 -0.58
N TYR A 185 2.28 12.44 -0.13
CA TYR A 185 1.41 13.56 -0.47
C TYR A 185 1.65 14.01 -1.92
N VAL A 186 0.61 13.93 -2.75
CA VAL A 186 0.56 14.45 -4.13
C VAL A 186 -0.21 15.77 -4.10
N PRO A 187 0.45 16.92 -4.36
CA PRO A 187 -0.16 18.24 -4.24
C PRO A 187 -1.27 18.49 -5.26
N GLN A 188 -2.16 19.43 -4.92
CA GLN A 188 -3.11 19.96 -5.89
C GLN A 188 -2.34 20.68 -7.00
N GLY A 189 -2.77 20.50 -8.24
CA GLY A 189 -2.13 21.15 -9.37
C GLY A 189 -2.48 20.51 -10.71
N SER A 190 -2.31 21.29 -11.78
CA SER A 190 -2.45 20.83 -13.14
C SER A 190 -1.34 19.85 -13.52
N PHE A 191 -1.66 18.93 -14.43
CA PHE A 191 -0.72 17.91 -14.91
C PHE A 191 -1.13 17.46 -16.31
N TYR A 192 -0.21 16.83 -17.04
CA TYR A 192 -0.49 16.29 -18.37
C TYR A 192 -0.91 14.83 -18.29
N VAL A 193 -1.81 14.41 -19.19
CA VAL A 193 -2.17 13.02 -19.47
C VAL A 193 -1.90 12.68 -20.94
N GLY A 194 -1.42 11.45 -21.18
CA GLY A 194 -0.81 11.09 -22.48
C GLY A 194 0.62 11.61 -22.60
N ASP A 195 1.30 11.33 -23.70
CA ASP A 195 2.74 11.63 -23.83
C ASP A 195 3.23 12.14 -25.19
N GLY A 196 2.36 12.23 -26.20
CA GLY A 196 2.78 12.69 -27.53
C GLY A 196 3.43 11.61 -28.39
N THR A 197 3.48 10.35 -27.94
CA THR A 197 4.09 9.26 -28.69
C THR A 197 3.36 9.03 -30.02
N SER A 198 4.11 8.83 -31.12
CA SER A 198 3.53 8.63 -32.46
C SER A 198 3.88 7.26 -33.06
N ALA A 199 4.60 6.41 -32.33
CA ALA A 199 5.03 5.07 -32.74
C ALA A 199 4.91 4.11 -31.56
N ASP A 200 4.61 2.84 -31.82
CA ASP A 200 4.40 1.82 -30.77
C ASP A 200 3.34 2.22 -29.72
N ILE A 201 2.22 2.78 -30.20
CA ILE A 201 1.10 3.23 -29.38
C ILE A 201 0.32 2.03 -28.86
N GLN A 202 0.16 1.98 -27.53
CA GLN A 202 -0.56 0.92 -26.82
C GLN A 202 -1.77 1.52 -26.07
N GLY A 203 -2.55 2.35 -26.79
CA GLY A 203 -3.53 3.25 -26.18
C GLY A 203 -2.84 4.37 -25.38
N HIS A 204 -3.16 5.63 -25.66
CA HIS A 204 -2.76 6.75 -24.81
C HIS A 204 -3.79 7.86 -24.86
N PHE A 205 -3.87 8.64 -23.79
CA PHE A 205 -4.68 9.85 -23.81
C PHE A 205 -4.11 10.88 -24.78
N GLU A 206 -4.99 11.67 -25.38
CA GLU A 206 -4.61 12.78 -26.24
C GLU A 206 -5.59 13.95 -26.14
N SER A 207 -5.16 15.13 -26.58
CA SER A 207 -6.01 16.30 -26.72
C SER A 207 -6.75 16.23 -28.07
N GLY A 208 -8.07 16.02 -28.03
CA GLY A 208 -8.89 15.83 -29.22
C GLY A 208 -8.42 14.62 -30.02
N THR A 209 -7.91 14.85 -31.24
CA THR A 209 -7.31 13.84 -32.13
C THR A 209 -5.88 14.20 -32.56
N THR A 210 -5.20 15.03 -31.76
CA THR A 210 -3.94 15.68 -32.16
C THR A 210 -2.70 14.82 -31.97
N GLY A 211 -2.80 13.68 -31.27
CA GLY A 211 -1.66 12.92 -30.77
C GLY A 211 -0.94 13.56 -29.58
N THR A 212 -1.29 14.79 -29.17
CA THR A 212 -0.57 15.53 -28.13
C THR A 212 -1.18 15.31 -26.73
N ALA A 213 -0.37 15.37 -25.68
CA ALA A 213 -0.84 15.25 -24.30
C ALA A 213 -1.85 16.37 -23.93
N LEU A 214 -2.89 16.01 -23.16
CA LEU A 214 -3.88 16.97 -22.65
C LEU A 214 -3.51 17.41 -21.23
N GLN A 215 -3.66 18.70 -20.91
CA GLN A 215 -3.49 19.18 -19.53
C GLN A 215 -4.81 19.13 -18.76
N ILE A 216 -4.83 18.43 -17.63
CA ILE A 216 -5.93 18.48 -16.65
C ILE A 216 -5.73 19.70 -15.76
N THR A 217 -6.72 20.59 -15.71
CA THR A 217 -6.61 21.89 -15.02
C THR A 217 -7.63 22.09 -13.90
N SER A 218 -8.56 21.16 -13.70
CA SER A 218 -9.54 21.19 -12.59
C SER A 218 -10.18 19.82 -12.40
N GLU A 219 -10.98 19.68 -11.34
CA GLU A 219 -11.91 18.55 -11.17
C GLU A 219 -13.23 18.73 -11.94
N GLY A 220 -13.40 19.82 -12.69
CA GLY A 220 -14.61 20.09 -13.48
C GLY A 220 -14.94 18.97 -14.47
N ALA A 221 -16.19 18.93 -14.94
CA ALA A 221 -16.60 17.93 -15.92
C ALA A 221 -15.74 18.05 -17.20
N LEU A 222 -15.38 16.90 -17.79
CA LEU A 222 -14.50 16.80 -18.95
C LEU A 222 -15.19 15.99 -20.04
N THR A 223 -15.13 16.47 -21.28
CA THR A 223 -15.59 15.70 -22.44
C THR A 223 -14.57 14.64 -22.80
N LEU A 224 -14.99 13.39 -22.95
CA LEU A 224 -14.18 12.30 -23.48
C LEU A 224 -14.58 12.04 -24.93
N GLY A 225 -13.60 11.84 -25.83
CA GLY A 225 -13.85 11.55 -27.24
C GLY A 225 -14.51 12.69 -28.02
N GLY A 226 -15.19 12.34 -29.12
CA GLY A 226 -15.87 13.25 -30.06
C GLY A 226 -14.93 14.15 -30.90
N GLY A 227 -13.61 14.00 -30.75
CA GLY A 227 -12.57 14.69 -31.52
C GLY A 227 -12.53 16.22 -31.41
N GLY A 228 -13.35 16.82 -30.55
CA GLY A 228 -13.42 18.27 -30.35
C GLY A 228 -12.20 18.85 -29.63
N ALA A 229 -11.90 20.12 -29.86
CA ALA A 229 -10.84 20.81 -29.14
C ALA A 229 -11.13 20.81 -27.62
N GLY A 230 -10.15 20.39 -26.81
CA GLY A 230 -10.27 20.34 -25.36
C GLY A 230 -10.97 19.08 -24.81
N SER A 231 -11.37 18.13 -25.66
CA SER A 231 -11.77 16.80 -25.18
C SER A 231 -10.56 15.91 -24.90
N LEU A 232 -10.73 14.97 -23.98
CA LEU A 232 -9.77 13.90 -23.73
C LEU A 232 -10.07 12.75 -24.70
N GLY A 233 -9.27 12.67 -25.75
CA GLY A 233 -9.27 11.57 -26.71
C GLY A 233 -8.52 10.35 -26.17
N ASN A 234 -8.69 9.24 -26.88
CA ASN A 234 -7.91 8.04 -26.68
C ASN A 234 -7.38 7.57 -28.04
N ASN A 235 -6.06 7.63 -28.18
CA ASN A 235 -5.38 7.23 -29.39
C ASN A 235 -5.27 5.70 -29.44
N ASN A 236 -6.31 5.07 -29.99
CA ASN A 236 -6.44 3.61 -30.08
C ASN A 236 -5.69 3.02 -31.30
N ALA A 237 -4.50 3.52 -31.61
CA ALA A 237 -3.72 3.01 -32.75
C ALA A 237 -3.19 1.56 -32.55
N SER A 238 -3.38 0.96 -31.37
CA SER A 238 -3.19 -0.49 -31.16
C SER A 238 -4.36 -1.24 -31.79
N ALA A 239 -4.14 -1.84 -32.96
CA ALA A 239 -5.07 -2.77 -33.60
C ALA A 239 -5.02 -4.18 -32.99
N SER A 240 -4.24 -4.38 -31.91
CA SER A 240 -3.84 -5.71 -31.42
C SER A 240 -4.62 -6.24 -30.21
N ASP A 241 -5.43 -5.44 -29.50
CA ASP A 241 -6.10 -5.95 -28.30
C ASP A 241 -7.56 -6.43 -28.55
N PRO A 242 -7.89 -7.71 -28.30
CA PRO A 242 -9.27 -8.20 -28.18
C PRO A 242 -10.02 -7.72 -26.91
N TYR A 243 -9.39 -7.01 -25.96
CA TYR A 243 -10.07 -6.45 -24.79
C TYR A 243 -10.78 -5.13 -25.10
N THR A 244 -11.95 -4.94 -24.49
CA THR A 244 -13.01 -4.03 -24.94
C THR A 244 -12.53 -2.57 -25.10
N PRO A 245 -12.72 -1.94 -26.27
CA PRO A 245 -12.38 -0.54 -26.47
C PRO A 245 -13.18 0.35 -25.51
N ASP A 246 -12.61 1.51 -25.21
CA ASP A 246 -13.34 2.58 -24.51
C ASP A 246 -14.68 2.85 -25.21
N ASP A 247 -15.72 3.19 -24.43
CA ASP A 247 -17.04 3.55 -24.96
C ASP A 247 -17.13 5.00 -25.49
N PHE A 248 -15.96 5.60 -25.75
CA PHE A 248 -15.75 6.87 -26.44
C PHE A 248 -14.59 6.73 -27.43
N ASN A 249 -14.60 7.53 -28.50
CA ASN A 249 -13.57 7.55 -29.54
C ASN A 249 -13.62 8.91 -30.27
N ASP A 250 -12.94 9.05 -31.40
CA ASP A 250 -12.91 10.30 -32.18
C ASP A 250 -14.29 10.78 -32.67
N VAL A 251 -15.27 9.88 -32.73
CA VAL A 251 -16.66 10.15 -33.14
C VAL A 251 -17.59 10.19 -31.94
N ASP A 252 -17.54 9.17 -31.08
CA ASP A 252 -18.44 9.03 -29.94
C ASP A 252 -17.91 9.79 -28.73
N SER A 253 -18.72 10.70 -28.20
CA SER A 253 -18.38 11.47 -27.01
C SER A 253 -19.06 10.94 -25.74
N GLN A 254 -18.36 10.97 -24.62
CA GLN A 254 -18.90 10.75 -23.28
C GLN A 254 -18.61 11.95 -22.38
N THR A 255 -19.28 12.02 -21.23
CA THR A 255 -18.96 12.99 -20.18
C THR A 255 -18.29 12.28 -19.01
N LEU A 256 -17.12 12.77 -18.60
CA LEU A 256 -16.52 12.44 -17.31
C LEU A 256 -17.05 13.44 -16.26
N PRO A 257 -17.88 13.00 -15.30
CA PRO A 257 -18.51 13.91 -14.34
C PRO A 257 -17.50 14.64 -13.46
N ALA A 258 -17.89 15.80 -12.91
CA ALA A 258 -17.05 16.56 -11.98
C ALA A 258 -16.72 15.77 -10.70
N ALA A 259 -17.60 14.86 -10.28
CA ALA A 259 -17.40 14.02 -9.09
C ALA A 259 -16.33 12.92 -9.28
N PHE A 260 -15.98 12.57 -10.52
CA PHE A 260 -14.91 11.60 -10.77
C PHE A 260 -13.54 12.23 -10.44
N PRO A 261 -12.70 11.62 -9.58
CA PRO A 261 -11.39 12.15 -9.26
C PRO A 261 -10.46 12.12 -10.47
N LYS A 262 -10.18 13.29 -11.03
CA LYS A 262 -9.23 13.46 -12.14
C LYS A 262 -7.81 13.58 -11.63
N GLY A 263 -7.62 13.87 -10.34
CA GLY A 263 -6.31 14.02 -9.71
C GLY A 263 -5.82 15.47 -9.72
N TYR A 264 -6.62 16.45 -10.15
CA TYR A 264 -6.27 17.85 -9.96
C TYR A 264 -6.17 18.19 -8.47
N ASN A 265 -7.17 17.76 -7.68
CA ASN A 265 -7.15 17.91 -6.22
C ASN A 265 -5.98 17.14 -5.59
N ALA A 266 -5.54 17.59 -4.42
CA ALA A 266 -4.50 16.90 -3.67
C ALA A 266 -4.99 15.55 -3.12
N PHE A 267 -4.09 14.58 -3.04
CA PHE A 267 -4.36 13.27 -2.43
C PHE A 267 -3.06 12.67 -1.87
N TYR A 268 -3.21 11.63 -1.05
CA TYR A 268 -2.12 10.77 -0.64
C TYR A 268 -2.16 9.48 -1.44
N CYS A 269 -1.02 9.03 -1.95
CA CYS A 269 -0.87 7.74 -2.63
C CYS A 269 0.01 6.81 -1.79
N MET A 270 -0.34 5.53 -1.71
CA MET A 270 0.55 4.54 -1.11
C MET A 270 1.92 4.59 -1.79
N LYS A 271 2.98 4.74 -1.00
CA LYS A 271 4.37 4.86 -1.47
C LYS A 271 4.83 3.62 -2.23
N TYR A 272 4.30 2.46 -1.81
CA TYR A 272 4.57 1.14 -2.34
C TYR A 272 3.27 0.41 -2.68
N SER A 273 3.32 -0.58 -3.57
CA SER A 273 2.22 -1.55 -3.69
C SER A 273 2.03 -2.32 -2.38
N ILE A 274 0.87 -2.94 -2.19
CA ILE A 274 0.61 -3.78 -1.01
C ILE A 274 1.69 -4.86 -0.88
N SER A 275 2.35 -4.95 0.27
CA SER A 275 3.29 -6.03 0.57
C SER A 275 2.60 -7.28 1.11
N GLN A 276 3.29 -8.43 1.06
CA GLN A 276 2.72 -9.69 1.54
C GLN A 276 2.38 -9.67 3.04
N GLU A 277 3.22 -9.05 3.87
CA GLU A 277 2.92 -8.86 5.31
C GLU A 277 1.69 -7.99 5.54
N GLN A 278 1.47 -6.95 4.71
CA GLN A 278 0.30 -6.09 4.82
C GLN A 278 -0.97 -6.88 4.50
N TYR A 279 -0.92 -7.75 3.48
CA TYR A 279 -2.05 -8.59 3.14
C TYR A 279 -2.28 -9.71 4.18
N VAL A 280 -1.23 -10.30 4.75
CA VAL A 280 -1.33 -11.22 5.90
C VAL A 280 -2.00 -10.54 7.10
N ALA A 281 -1.59 -9.32 7.41
CA ALA A 281 -2.15 -8.53 8.51
C ALA A 281 -3.65 -8.26 8.28
N PHE A 282 -4.06 -7.99 7.03
CA PHE A 282 -5.46 -7.92 6.63
C PHE A 282 -6.19 -9.27 6.86
N LEU A 283 -5.70 -10.37 6.29
CA LEU A 283 -6.31 -11.71 6.40
C LEU A 283 -6.49 -12.16 7.86
N ASN A 284 -5.56 -11.80 8.75
CA ASN A 284 -5.60 -12.15 10.17
C ASN A 284 -6.60 -11.33 11.00
N THR A 285 -7.27 -10.34 10.38
CA THR A 285 -8.40 -9.63 10.98
C THR A 285 -9.77 -10.08 10.46
N LEU A 286 -9.79 -11.03 9.53
CA LEU A 286 -11.01 -11.49 8.86
C LEU A 286 -11.65 -12.67 9.58
N THR A 287 -12.97 -12.79 9.44
CA THR A 287 -13.69 -14.01 9.82
C THR A 287 -13.36 -15.16 8.88
N ARG A 288 -13.62 -16.40 9.31
CA ARG A 288 -13.38 -17.63 8.52
C ARG A 288 -13.98 -17.57 7.11
N ALA A 289 -15.22 -17.07 6.97
CA ALA A 289 -15.89 -16.97 5.67
C ALA A 289 -15.23 -15.94 4.75
N GLN A 290 -14.83 -14.80 5.33
CA GLN A 290 -14.12 -13.74 4.60
C GLN A 290 -12.73 -14.23 4.17
N GLN A 291 -11.98 -14.92 5.04
CA GLN A 291 -10.68 -15.51 4.71
C GLN A 291 -10.77 -16.46 3.51
N ASN A 292 -11.72 -17.39 3.52
CA ASN A 292 -11.95 -18.30 2.39
C ASN A 292 -12.20 -17.56 1.06
N THR A 293 -12.83 -16.38 1.11
CA THR A 293 -13.12 -15.59 -0.10
C THR A 293 -11.94 -14.69 -0.51
N ARG A 294 -10.98 -14.44 0.40
CA ARG A 294 -9.76 -13.62 0.19
C ARG A 294 -8.50 -14.45 -0.08
N THR A 295 -8.61 -15.77 -0.15
CA THR A 295 -7.57 -16.72 -0.58
C THR A 295 -8.01 -17.51 -1.82
N ALA A 296 -7.04 -18.05 -2.57
CA ALA A 296 -7.31 -18.97 -3.68
C ALA A 296 -7.58 -20.39 -3.20
N THR A 297 -6.82 -20.86 -2.21
CA THR A 297 -7.09 -22.14 -1.55
C THR A 297 -8.44 -22.11 -0.86
N SER A 298 -9.22 -23.18 -1.05
CA SER A 298 -10.50 -23.37 -0.37
C SER A 298 -10.28 -23.68 1.11
N LEU A 299 -10.75 -22.76 1.95
CA LEU A 299 -10.59 -22.76 3.40
C LEU A 299 -11.97 -22.59 4.06
N ALA A 300 -13.00 -23.21 3.50
CA ALA A 300 -14.36 -23.13 4.03
C ALA A 300 -14.45 -23.73 5.44
N ALA A 301 -15.52 -23.39 6.18
CA ALA A 301 -15.81 -24.04 7.45
C ALA A 301 -15.95 -25.56 7.26
N GLY A 302 -15.35 -26.34 8.16
CA GLY A 302 -15.24 -27.79 8.08
C GLY A 302 -13.91 -28.29 7.49
N THR A 303 -13.19 -27.48 6.72
CA THR A 303 -11.83 -27.83 6.26
C THR A 303 -10.85 -27.81 7.43
N THR A 304 -10.22 -28.95 7.72
CA THR A 304 -9.23 -29.10 8.81
C THR A 304 -7.84 -29.53 8.36
N SER A 305 -7.71 -30.02 7.12
CA SER A 305 -6.44 -30.44 6.51
C SER A 305 -6.24 -29.70 5.20
N VAL A 306 -5.11 -29.03 5.04
CA VAL A 306 -4.77 -28.20 3.87
C VAL A 306 -3.49 -28.70 3.22
N THR A 307 -3.60 -29.18 1.99
CA THR A 307 -2.45 -29.61 1.17
C THR A 307 -1.81 -28.41 0.46
N ASN A 308 -2.64 -27.58 -0.17
CA ASN A 308 -2.22 -26.39 -0.90
C ASN A 308 -2.07 -25.22 0.07
N ARG A 309 -0.93 -25.19 0.77
CA ARG A 309 -0.74 -24.26 1.89
C ARG A 309 -0.32 -22.85 1.48
N TYR A 310 0.18 -22.65 0.25
CA TYR A 310 0.45 -21.31 -0.28
C TYR A 310 -0.85 -20.73 -0.84
N VAL A 311 -1.55 -20.03 0.04
CA VAL A 311 -3.01 -19.84 -0.06
C VAL A 311 -3.42 -18.88 -1.16
N MET A 312 -2.50 -18.05 -1.65
CA MET A 312 -2.77 -17.09 -2.73
C MET A 312 -2.64 -17.71 -4.12
N SER A 313 -1.78 -18.73 -4.27
CA SER A 313 -1.58 -19.45 -5.54
C SER A 313 -2.33 -20.78 -5.61
N ASP A 314 -2.89 -21.26 -4.49
CA ASP A 314 -3.48 -22.59 -4.36
C ASP A 314 -2.52 -23.74 -4.70
N GLU A 315 -1.32 -23.69 -4.10
CA GLU A 315 -0.24 -24.64 -4.40
C GLU A 315 0.39 -25.22 -3.13
N PRO A 316 0.92 -26.47 -3.18
CA PRO A 316 1.63 -27.07 -2.04
C PRO A 316 3.05 -26.52 -1.87
N THR A 317 3.59 -25.87 -2.91
CA THR A 317 4.92 -25.26 -2.94
C THR A 317 4.83 -23.81 -3.40
N ARG A 318 5.78 -22.98 -2.95
CA ARG A 318 5.81 -21.55 -3.24
C ARG A 318 5.91 -21.30 -4.75
N ARG A 319 5.01 -20.48 -5.30
CA ARG A 319 5.03 -20.05 -6.71
C ARG A 319 5.18 -18.54 -6.83
N TYR A 320 5.90 -18.10 -7.86
CA TYR A 320 6.08 -16.69 -8.24
C TYR A 320 6.30 -15.75 -7.05
N ARG A 321 7.16 -16.18 -6.12
CA ARG A 321 7.60 -15.39 -4.97
C ARG A 321 6.50 -15.00 -3.96
N ASN A 322 5.30 -15.60 -4.03
CA ASN A 322 4.26 -15.45 -3.01
C ASN A 322 4.44 -16.46 -1.86
N GLY A 323 4.88 -15.99 -0.70
CA GLY A 323 5.13 -16.78 0.50
C GLY A 323 3.95 -16.82 1.49
N ILE A 324 2.78 -16.27 1.16
CA ILE A 324 1.63 -16.25 2.09
C ILE A 324 1.09 -17.67 2.27
N ARG A 325 1.11 -18.15 3.51
CA ARG A 325 0.88 -19.55 3.87
C ARG A 325 -0.01 -19.71 5.09
N CYS A 326 -0.65 -20.88 5.21
CA CYS A 326 -1.31 -21.35 6.42
C CYS A 326 -0.74 -22.69 6.90
N ASP A 327 -1.13 -23.12 8.10
CA ASP A 327 -0.78 -24.43 8.63
C ASP A 327 -1.45 -25.57 7.86
N ALA A 328 -0.83 -26.77 7.93
CA ALA A 328 -1.38 -27.98 7.32
C ALA A 328 -2.66 -28.46 8.04
N THR A 329 -2.72 -28.23 9.36
CA THR A 329 -3.87 -28.54 10.19
C THR A 329 -4.45 -27.24 10.71
N ILE A 330 -5.72 -27.00 10.43
CA ILE A 330 -6.43 -25.77 10.82
C ILE A 330 -7.72 -26.10 11.58
N HIS A 331 -8.23 -25.14 12.33
CA HIS A 331 -9.51 -25.27 13.03
C HIS A 331 -10.67 -25.36 12.03
N ALA A 332 -11.71 -26.14 12.38
CA ALA A 332 -12.86 -26.35 11.52
C ALA A 332 -13.72 -25.09 11.36
N SER A 333 -13.81 -24.24 12.39
CA SER A 333 -14.69 -23.06 12.43
C SER A 333 -13.96 -21.74 12.62
N ASP A 334 -12.84 -21.76 13.34
CA ASP A 334 -12.18 -20.53 13.79
C ASP A 334 -11.42 -19.86 12.64
N PRO A 335 -11.22 -18.54 12.68
CA PRO A 335 -10.32 -17.86 11.75
C PRO A 335 -8.92 -18.50 11.75
N ILE A 336 -8.31 -18.59 10.58
CA ILE A 336 -6.95 -19.10 10.39
C ILE A 336 -5.95 -18.01 10.71
N THR A 337 -4.80 -18.42 11.23
CA THR A 337 -3.60 -17.58 11.24
C THR A 337 -2.82 -17.80 9.95
N PHE A 338 -2.64 -16.74 9.18
CA PHE A 338 -1.75 -16.69 8.03
C PHE A 338 -0.41 -16.07 8.41
N TYR A 339 0.63 -16.45 7.67
CA TYR A 339 2.00 -15.96 7.83
C TYR A 339 2.74 -16.01 6.50
N CYS A 340 3.88 -15.34 6.43
CA CYS A 340 4.83 -15.49 5.34
C CYS A 340 5.79 -16.66 5.64
N ASP A 341 6.09 -17.49 4.64
CA ASP A 341 7.04 -18.62 4.67
C ASP A 341 7.61 -18.82 3.25
N TYR A 342 8.39 -17.84 2.79
CA TYR A 342 8.94 -17.83 1.43
C TYR A 342 10.01 -18.91 1.23
N ASN A 343 10.81 -19.17 2.27
CA ASN A 343 11.88 -20.16 2.23
C ASN A 343 11.32 -21.61 2.33
N GLY A 344 10.07 -21.77 2.77
CA GLY A 344 9.32 -23.03 2.80
C GLY A 344 9.70 -23.98 3.93
N ASN A 345 10.43 -23.51 4.94
CA ASN A 345 10.91 -24.32 6.05
C ASN A 345 9.83 -24.57 7.13
N GLY A 346 8.70 -23.86 7.05
CA GLY A 346 7.58 -24.00 7.98
C GLY A 346 7.75 -23.24 9.31
N ILE A 347 8.72 -22.34 9.41
CA ILE A 347 8.87 -21.39 10.51
C ILE A 347 8.23 -20.06 10.06
N PRO A 348 7.20 -19.55 10.76
CA PRO A 348 6.52 -18.33 10.33
C PRO A 348 7.36 -17.05 10.45
N ASN A 349 7.31 -16.20 9.42
CA ASN A 349 7.73 -14.79 9.43
C ASN A 349 9.19 -14.55 9.84
N GLU A 350 10.10 -15.40 9.41
CA GLU A 350 11.55 -15.18 9.52
C GLU A 350 12.01 -14.02 8.63
N SER A 351 13.20 -13.46 8.89
CA SER A 351 13.67 -12.27 8.17
C SER A 351 13.78 -12.44 6.65
N ASP A 352 13.81 -13.67 6.15
CA ASP A 352 13.92 -14.10 4.75
C ASP A 352 12.61 -14.71 4.19
N ASP A 353 11.48 -14.50 4.86
CA ASP A 353 10.19 -15.05 4.45
C ASP A 353 9.39 -14.19 3.46
N GLY A 354 10.01 -13.18 2.86
CA GLY A 354 9.41 -12.43 1.77
C GLY A 354 8.24 -11.53 2.20
N GLN A 355 8.17 -11.18 3.48
CA GLN A 355 7.19 -10.24 4.06
C GLN A 355 7.02 -8.98 3.21
N ASN A 356 8.13 -8.49 2.69
CA ASN A 356 8.21 -7.19 2.03
C ASN A 356 8.19 -7.31 0.50
N ILE A 357 7.99 -8.50 -0.05
CA ILE A 357 7.75 -8.68 -1.48
C ILE A 357 6.38 -8.08 -1.82
N ALA A 358 6.27 -7.41 -2.96
CA ALA A 358 4.99 -6.91 -3.44
C ALA A 358 4.00 -8.09 -3.57
N CYS A 359 2.79 -7.93 -3.03
CA CYS A 359 1.80 -8.98 -2.95
C CYS A 359 1.13 -9.14 -4.32
N ASN A 360 1.58 -10.14 -5.07
CA ASN A 360 0.86 -10.62 -6.25
C ASN A 360 -0.36 -11.48 -5.86
N TYR A 361 -1.10 -11.94 -6.86
CA TYR A 361 -2.34 -12.70 -6.70
C TYR A 361 -3.50 -11.90 -6.07
N LEU A 362 -3.52 -10.59 -6.27
CA LEU A 362 -4.64 -9.75 -5.85
C LEU A 362 -5.66 -9.62 -6.99
N SER A 363 -6.83 -10.24 -6.84
CA SER A 363 -7.96 -9.96 -7.72
C SER A 363 -8.55 -8.58 -7.43
N ARG A 364 -9.48 -8.12 -8.28
CA ARG A 364 -10.23 -6.88 -7.99
C ARG A 364 -10.92 -6.92 -6.62
N LYS A 365 -11.49 -8.07 -6.25
CA LYS A 365 -12.22 -8.22 -4.98
C LYS A 365 -11.29 -8.14 -3.79
N ASP A 366 -10.10 -8.72 -3.92
CA ASP A 366 -9.07 -8.71 -2.87
C ASP A 366 -8.57 -7.27 -2.64
N LEU A 367 -8.22 -6.57 -3.72
CA LEU A 367 -7.78 -5.18 -3.63
C LEU A 367 -8.89 -4.29 -3.08
N ALA A 368 -10.12 -4.39 -3.58
CA ALA A 368 -11.24 -3.60 -3.08
C ALA A 368 -11.47 -3.83 -1.58
N ALA A 369 -11.51 -5.09 -1.13
CA ALA A 369 -11.71 -5.41 0.27
C ALA A 369 -10.57 -4.89 1.17
N TYR A 370 -9.33 -5.01 0.72
CA TYR A 370 -8.18 -4.45 1.45
C TYR A 370 -8.28 -2.93 1.58
N LEU A 371 -8.59 -2.24 0.49
CA LEU A 371 -8.72 -0.77 0.49
C LEU A 371 -9.89 -0.31 1.35
N ASP A 372 -11.02 -1.01 1.31
CA ASP A 372 -12.17 -0.68 2.15
C ASP A 372 -11.83 -0.87 3.64
N TRP A 373 -11.27 -2.04 3.98
CA TRP A 373 -10.79 -2.37 5.32
C TRP A 373 -9.79 -1.34 5.86
N ALA A 374 -8.87 -0.86 5.02
CA ALA A 374 -7.87 0.13 5.38
C ALA A 374 -8.41 1.57 5.40
N GLY A 375 -9.67 1.81 5.01
CA GLY A 375 -10.20 3.16 4.84
C GLY A 375 -9.56 3.94 3.70
N LEU A 376 -9.00 3.26 2.69
CA LEU A 376 -8.45 3.86 1.48
C LEU A 376 -9.46 3.79 0.33
N ARG A 377 -9.10 4.28 -0.86
CA ARG A 377 -9.86 4.08 -2.09
C ARG A 377 -8.98 3.65 -3.26
N PRO A 378 -9.55 3.05 -4.31
CA PRO A 378 -8.86 2.87 -5.57
C PRO A 378 -8.40 4.20 -6.16
N MET A 379 -7.27 4.15 -6.85
CA MET A 379 -6.72 5.23 -7.66
C MET A 379 -7.37 5.25 -9.04
N THR A 380 -7.66 6.42 -9.60
CA THR A 380 -8.10 6.52 -11.01
C THR A 380 -6.91 6.47 -11.95
N GLU A 381 -7.11 6.12 -13.23
CA GLU A 381 -6.00 6.13 -14.19
C GLU A 381 -5.42 7.54 -14.44
N LEU A 382 -6.24 8.59 -14.25
CA LEU A 382 -5.77 9.97 -14.32
C LEU A 382 -4.90 10.33 -13.10
N GLU A 383 -5.30 9.90 -11.90
CA GLU A 383 -4.48 10.02 -10.70
C GLU A 383 -3.18 9.23 -10.80
N TYR A 384 -3.18 8.07 -11.46
CA TYR A 384 -1.98 7.28 -11.73
C TYR A 384 -0.97 8.06 -12.58
N GLU A 385 -1.41 8.67 -13.70
CA GLU A 385 -0.49 9.47 -14.53
C GLU A 385 0.07 10.67 -13.77
N LYS A 386 -0.74 11.34 -12.93
CA LYS A 386 -0.24 12.38 -12.03
C LYS A 386 0.76 11.85 -11.01
N ALA A 387 0.49 10.68 -10.42
CA ALA A 387 1.36 10.04 -9.44
C ALA A 387 2.73 9.68 -10.04
N CYS A 388 2.78 9.36 -11.34
CA CYS A 388 4.01 9.15 -12.11
C CYS A 388 4.73 10.46 -12.43
N ARG A 389 4.06 11.35 -13.18
CA ARG A 389 4.66 12.48 -13.90
C ARG A 389 4.78 13.76 -13.08
N GLY A 390 3.84 13.98 -12.15
CA GLY A 390 3.69 15.26 -11.47
C GLY A 390 3.21 16.38 -12.39
N ASP A 391 3.73 17.58 -12.18
CA ASP A 391 3.36 18.80 -12.91
C ASP A 391 4.25 19.08 -14.14
N LEU A 392 5.15 18.15 -14.46
CA LEU A 392 6.05 18.26 -15.60
C LEU A 392 5.31 18.07 -16.93
N ALA A 393 5.88 18.64 -17.99
CA ALA A 393 5.46 18.34 -19.36
C ALA A 393 5.67 16.85 -19.65
N ALA A 394 4.77 16.27 -20.43
CA ALA A 394 4.88 14.86 -20.79
C ALA A 394 6.08 14.60 -21.72
N VAL A 395 6.73 13.47 -21.51
CA VAL A 395 7.86 13.00 -22.32
C VAL A 395 7.44 11.71 -23.02
N ALA A 396 7.55 11.68 -24.36
CA ALA A 396 7.17 10.51 -25.14
C ALA A 396 7.91 9.24 -24.67
N ASN A 397 7.16 8.16 -24.49
CA ASN A 397 7.64 6.86 -24.02
C ASN A 397 8.24 6.86 -22.61
N GLU A 398 7.92 7.86 -21.77
CA GLU A 398 8.48 7.92 -20.44
C GLU A 398 7.94 6.85 -19.50
N TYR A 399 8.82 6.43 -18.60
CA TYR A 399 8.49 5.65 -17.42
C TYR A 399 8.27 6.58 -16.21
N ALA A 400 7.88 6.02 -15.06
CA ALA A 400 7.51 6.80 -13.88
C ALA A 400 8.58 7.84 -13.45
N TRP A 401 9.86 7.62 -13.75
CA TRP A 401 10.95 8.55 -13.43
C TRP A 401 11.15 9.70 -14.43
N GLY A 402 10.33 9.79 -15.49
CA GLY A 402 10.28 10.95 -16.40
C GLY A 402 11.27 10.89 -17.56
N SER A 403 11.78 9.70 -17.90
CA SER A 403 12.62 9.47 -19.08
C SER A 403 12.23 8.16 -19.75
N ALA A 404 12.66 7.98 -21.00
CA ALA A 404 12.50 6.73 -21.75
C ALA A 404 13.66 5.74 -21.50
N SER A 405 14.60 6.06 -20.61
CA SER A 405 15.70 5.18 -20.25
C SER A 405 15.29 4.25 -19.13
N ILE A 406 15.52 2.95 -19.28
CA ILE A 406 15.15 1.92 -18.33
C ILE A 406 16.30 0.92 -18.16
N THR A 407 16.53 0.50 -16.92
CA THR A 407 17.52 -0.53 -16.59
C THR A 407 16.80 -1.66 -15.85
N GLU A 408 16.71 -2.81 -16.50
CA GLU A 408 16.07 -3.99 -15.95
C GLU A 408 16.84 -4.58 -14.77
N ALA A 409 16.10 -5.14 -13.80
CA ALA A 409 16.66 -6.06 -12.82
C ALA A 409 16.97 -7.43 -13.45
N THR A 410 18.24 -7.81 -13.50
CA THR A 410 18.70 -9.07 -14.11
C THR A 410 18.85 -10.21 -13.10
N GLY A 411 18.42 -10.01 -11.86
CA GLY A 411 18.56 -10.95 -10.76
C GLY A 411 18.29 -10.32 -9.40
N ILE A 412 18.42 -11.12 -8.35
CA ILE A 412 18.01 -10.76 -6.99
C ILE A 412 19.11 -11.10 -6.01
N SER A 413 19.56 -10.11 -5.24
CA SER A 413 20.42 -10.30 -4.07
C SER A 413 19.57 -10.43 -2.82
N ASN A 414 19.93 -11.35 -1.91
CA ASN A 414 19.21 -11.65 -0.67
C ASN A 414 17.70 -11.94 -0.86
N PRO A 415 17.32 -12.90 -1.72
CA PRO A 415 15.91 -13.15 -2.03
C PRO A 415 15.11 -13.53 -0.78
N GLY A 416 13.95 -12.90 -0.58
CA GLY A 416 13.07 -13.08 0.57
C GLY A 416 13.42 -12.19 1.76
N ALA A 417 14.63 -11.64 1.82
CA ALA A 417 15.08 -10.87 2.97
C ALA A 417 14.58 -9.42 2.96
N ASN A 418 14.51 -8.81 4.14
CA ASN A 418 14.21 -7.38 4.27
C ASN A 418 15.21 -6.47 3.52
N ASN A 419 16.44 -6.94 3.28
CA ASN A 419 17.49 -6.28 2.51
C ASN A 419 17.63 -6.85 1.07
N GLU A 420 16.58 -7.47 0.52
CA GLU A 420 16.52 -7.87 -0.88
C GLU A 420 16.76 -6.67 -1.81
N THR A 421 17.57 -6.84 -2.86
CA THR A 421 17.74 -5.81 -3.90
C THR A 421 17.87 -6.45 -5.27
N ALA A 422 17.73 -5.67 -6.34
CA ALA A 422 18.20 -6.09 -7.66
C ALA A 422 19.71 -6.42 -7.60
N SER A 423 20.16 -7.38 -8.39
CA SER A 423 21.57 -7.83 -8.36
C SER A 423 22.54 -6.96 -9.17
N ASN A 424 22.02 -6.15 -10.10
CA ASN A 424 22.80 -5.26 -10.96
C ASN A 424 22.59 -3.79 -10.58
N ASP A 425 23.65 -3.00 -10.75
CA ASP A 425 23.65 -1.57 -10.43
C ASP A 425 22.69 -0.80 -11.33
N GLY A 426 22.03 0.21 -10.76
CA GLY A 426 21.14 1.11 -11.48
C GLY A 426 19.83 0.48 -11.98
N ALA A 427 19.55 -0.79 -11.66
CA ALA A 427 18.26 -1.40 -11.95
C ALA A 427 17.12 -0.59 -11.32
N ASN A 428 16.14 -0.23 -12.14
CA ASN A 428 15.04 0.67 -11.77
C ASN A 428 13.65 0.10 -12.07
N ALA A 429 13.57 -1.08 -12.70
CA ALA A 429 12.32 -1.78 -12.96
C ALA A 429 12.52 -3.31 -13.01
N ALA A 430 11.43 -4.04 -12.78
CA ALA A 430 11.34 -5.47 -13.05
C ALA A 430 10.30 -5.70 -14.16
N TYR A 431 10.71 -6.32 -15.25
CA TYR A 431 9.91 -6.67 -16.43
C TYR A 431 10.52 -7.89 -17.15
N GLU A 432 9.91 -8.36 -18.25
CA GLU A 432 10.43 -9.42 -19.14
C GLU A 432 10.94 -10.73 -18.50
N ASN A 433 10.54 -11.05 -17.27
CA ASN A 433 10.85 -12.30 -16.54
C ASN A 433 12.36 -12.56 -16.30
N HIS A 434 13.20 -11.53 -16.24
CA HIS A 434 14.62 -11.71 -15.90
C HIS A 434 14.86 -11.86 -14.38
N ALA A 435 13.90 -11.43 -13.56
CA ALA A 435 13.77 -11.80 -12.16
C ALA A 435 12.43 -12.54 -11.94
N PRO A 436 12.41 -13.82 -11.53
CA PRO A 436 11.20 -14.64 -11.64
C PRO A 436 10.19 -14.31 -10.53
N GLY A 437 9.25 -13.42 -10.82
CA GLY A 437 8.20 -12.95 -9.90
C GLY A 437 8.45 -11.51 -9.40
N PRO A 438 7.49 -10.95 -8.64
CA PRO A 438 7.64 -9.60 -8.08
C PRO A 438 8.81 -9.51 -7.10
N LEU A 439 9.41 -8.33 -7.04
CA LEU A 439 10.49 -7.99 -6.12
C LEU A 439 9.95 -7.35 -4.83
N ARG A 440 10.83 -7.23 -3.83
CA ARG A 440 10.59 -6.40 -2.65
C ARG A 440 10.08 -5.02 -3.04
N VAL A 441 9.16 -4.47 -2.26
CA VAL A 441 8.81 -3.06 -2.43
C VAL A 441 10.03 -2.17 -2.16
N GLY A 442 10.24 -1.17 -3.00
CA GLY A 442 11.40 -0.27 -2.97
C GLY A 442 12.76 -0.98 -3.10
N ASN A 443 12.88 -1.92 -4.03
CA ASN A 443 14.06 -2.79 -4.20
C ASN A 443 15.17 -2.24 -5.12
N PHE A 444 14.94 -1.09 -5.75
CA PHE A 444 15.74 -0.56 -6.86
C PHE A 444 16.78 0.48 -6.45
N GLY A 445 17.70 0.80 -7.38
CA GLY A 445 18.71 1.86 -7.19
C GLY A 445 19.99 1.45 -6.48
N GLN A 446 20.35 0.17 -6.52
CA GLN A 446 21.67 -0.28 -6.04
C GLN A 446 22.79 0.57 -6.65
N GLY A 447 23.54 1.25 -5.79
CA GLY A 447 24.64 2.14 -6.16
C GLY A 447 24.25 3.49 -6.80
N VAL A 448 22.96 3.76 -7.05
CA VAL A 448 22.50 4.95 -7.79
C VAL A 448 21.33 5.64 -7.07
N ASN A 449 21.60 6.83 -6.52
CA ASN A 449 20.62 7.62 -5.77
C ASN A 449 20.02 8.77 -6.59
N THR A 450 19.52 8.46 -7.79
CA THR A 450 18.77 9.40 -8.64
C THR A 450 17.34 8.91 -8.82
N ARG A 451 16.39 9.81 -9.13
CA ARG A 451 14.99 9.43 -9.40
C ARG A 451 14.89 8.28 -10.40
N GLU A 452 15.62 8.38 -11.51
CA GLU A 452 15.72 7.34 -12.53
C GLU A 452 16.36 6.07 -11.99
N GLY A 453 17.52 6.16 -11.32
CA GLY A 453 18.23 4.99 -10.84
C GLY A 453 17.46 4.17 -9.81
N VAL A 454 16.66 4.82 -8.96
CA VAL A 454 15.84 4.13 -7.95
C VAL A 454 14.43 3.76 -8.46
N GLY A 455 14.07 4.11 -9.69
CA GLY A 455 12.73 3.84 -10.25
C GLY A 455 11.60 4.62 -9.57
N ALA A 456 11.91 5.81 -9.03
CA ALA A 456 10.94 6.64 -8.32
C ALA A 456 10.12 7.52 -9.27
N SER A 457 8.86 7.73 -8.93
CA SER A 457 8.04 8.76 -9.56
C SER A 457 8.50 10.18 -9.25
N TYR A 458 7.91 11.19 -9.89
CA TYR A 458 8.20 12.60 -9.57
C TYR A 458 7.98 12.90 -8.08
N TRP A 459 6.96 12.26 -7.49
CA TRP A 459 6.60 12.44 -6.09
C TRP A 459 7.36 11.50 -5.13
N CYS A 460 8.31 10.70 -5.62
CA CYS A 460 8.97 9.62 -4.86
C CYS A 460 8.02 8.48 -4.48
N ILE A 461 7.03 8.19 -5.32
CA ILE A 461 6.22 6.97 -5.25
C ILE A 461 6.94 5.89 -6.04
N MET A 462 7.07 4.70 -5.47
CA MET A 462 7.96 3.67 -5.99
C MET A 462 7.19 2.67 -6.86
N GLU A 463 7.87 2.13 -7.88
CA GLU A 463 7.42 0.95 -8.64
C GLU A 463 6.08 1.16 -9.35
N LEU A 464 5.91 2.34 -9.97
CA LEU A 464 4.75 2.60 -10.83
C LEU A 464 4.98 2.09 -12.27
N SER A 465 6.23 1.80 -12.67
CA SER A 465 6.58 1.15 -13.94
C SER A 465 7.24 -0.20 -13.67
N GLY A 466 6.53 -1.29 -13.92
CA GLY A 466 6.95 -2.68 -13.71
C GLY A 466 6.58 -3.24 -12.34
N ASN A 467 7.24 -4.33 -11.95
CA ASN A 467 6.97 -5.12 -10.76
C ASN A 467 5.58 -5.79 -10.75
N LEU A 468 4.47 -5.05 -10.57
CA LEU A 468 3.11 -5.59 -10.64
C LEU A 468 2.14 -4.58 -11.25
N TRP A 469 1.17 -5.09 -12.00
CA TRP A 469 0.10 -4.23 -12.54
C TRP A 469 -0.68 -3.54 -11.42
N GLU A 470 -0.92 -2.24 -11.62
CA GLU A 470 -1.76 -1.42 -10.74
C GLU A 470 -3.20 -1.38 -11.24
N ARG A 471 -4.15 -1.79 -10.40
CA ARG A 471 -5.58 -1.82 -10.76
C ARG A 471 -6.25 -0.47 -10.51
N THR A 472 -6.35 0.35 -11.55
CA THR A 472 -6.99 1.67 -11.47
C THR A 472 -8.47 1.64 -11.85
N ILE A 473 -9.17 2.69 -11.48
CA ILE A 473 -10.51 3.01 -12.00
C ILE A 473 -10.35 3.61 -13.40
N THR A 474 -11.06 3.05 -14.37
CA THR A 474 -10.99 3.49 -15.77
C THR A 474 -12.01 4.58 -16.09
N VAL A 475 -11.66 5.48 -17.00
CA VAL A 475 -12.58 6.42 -17.65
C VAL A 475 -13.25 5.79 -18.87
N GLY A 476 -12.75 4.65 -19.35
CA GLY A 476 -13.13 3.97 -20.57
C GLY A 476 -14.54 3.40 -20.62
N ASN A 477 -15.26 3.37 -19.48
CA ASN A 477 -16.65 2.95 -19.48
C ASN A 477 -17.51 3.59 -18.40
N ILE A 478 -18.82 3.54 -18.62
CA ILE A 478 -19.82 4.11 -17.71
C ILE A 478 -19.72 3.62 -16.25
N THR A 479 -19.37 2.35 -16.00
CA THR A 479 -19.22 1.83 -14.64
C THR A 479 -18.04 2.49 -13.92
N GLY A 480 -16.91 2.65 -14.60
CA GLY A 480 -15.75 3.35 -14.06
C GLY A 480 -16.02 4.84 -13.84
N ARG A 481 -16.67 5.50 -14.81
CA ARG A 481 -17.04 6.93 -14.71
C ARG A 481 -18.07 7.25 -13.63
N ALA A 482 -18.80 6.24 -13.12
CA ALA A 482 -19.70 6.40 -11.98
C ALA A 482 -18.95 6.53 -10.62
N PHE A 483 -17.64 6.26 -10.58
CA PHE A 483 -16.83 6.43 -9.38
C PHE A 483 -16.77 7.90 -8.95
N THR A 484 -16.94 8.13 -7.65
CA THR A 484 -17.04 9.47 -7.05
C THR A 484 -15.91 9.78 -6.06
N GLY A 485 -14.90 8.91 -5.96
CA GLY A 485 -13.80 9.10 -5.02
C GLY A 485 -14.15 8.82 -3.56
N THR A 486 -15.25 8.12 -3.28
CA THR A 486 -15.63 7.67 -1.93
C THR A 486 -14.54 6.78 -1.32
N HIS A 487 -14.22 7.01 -0.04
CA HIS A 487 -13.28 6.18 0.69
C HIS A 487 -13.94 4.96 1.31
N GLY A 488 -13.13 3.94 1.56
CA GLY A 488 -13.48 2.83 2.42
C GLY A 488 -13.89 3.31 3.80
N ASN A 489 -14.84 2.60 4.40
CA ASN A 489 -15.37 2.92 5.73
C ASN A 489 -14.75 2.03 6.83
N GLY A 490 -13.85 1.12 6.45
CA GLY A 490 -13.21 0.18 7.35
C GLY A 490 -13.99 -1.13 7.58
N ILE A 491 -15.12 -1.31 6.90
CA ILE A 491 -16.06 -2.43 7.00
C ILE A 491 -16.05 -3.18 5.67
N ILE A 492 -16.19 -4.51 5.74
CA ILE A 492 -16.42 -5.36 4.57
C ILE A 492 -17.59 -6.28 4.89
N ASP A 493 -18.31 -6.72 3.86
CA ASP A 493 -19.51 -7.54 4.03
C ASP A 493 -19.19 -8.94 4.62
N ALA A 494 -20.23 -9.71 4.92
CA ALA A 494 -20.10 -11.06 5.46
C ALA A 494 -19.34 -12.04 4.54
N ASN A 495 -19.30 -11.76 3.23
CA ASN A 495 -18.53 -12.50 2.23
C ASN A 495 -17.11 -11.92 2.03
N GLY A 496 -16.77 -10.84 2.72
CA GLY A 496 -15.49 -10.17 2.72
C GLY A 496 -15.31 -9.15 1.61
N ASN A 497 -16.36 -8.78 0.88
CA ASN A 497 -16.29 -7.77 -0.18
C ASN A 497 -16.40 -6.36 0.38
N ALA A 498 -15.75 -5.41 -0.30
CA ALA A 498 -15.98 -3.99 -0.06
C ALA A 498 -17.46 -3.63 -0.18
N ASP A 499 -17.93 -2.75 0.69
CA ASP A 499 -19.29 -2.21 0.69
C ASP A 499 -19.36 -0.72 0.28
N ALA A 500 -18.19 -0.10 0.06
CA ALA A 500 -18.08 1.27 -0.41
C ALA A 500 -18.92 1.55 -1.67
N SER A 501 -19.79 2.56 -1.58
CA SER A 501 -20.71 2.95 -2.64
C SER A 501 -19.98 3.44 -3.89
N ASN A 502 -20.53 3.13 -5.08
CA ASN A 502 -20.03 3.58 -6.38
C ASN A 502 -18.60 3.13 -6.72
N TRP A 503 -18.08 2.12 -6.03
CA TRP A 503 -16.88 1.44 -6.48
C TRP A 503 -17.24 0.45 -7.59
N PRO A 504 -16.42 0.34 -8.65
CA PRO A 504 -16.43 -0.80 -9.56
C PRO A 504 -16.55 -2.11 -8.79
N GLY A 505 -17.65 -2.82 -9.02
CA GLY A 505 -18.11 -3.96 -8.23
C GLY A 505 -17.20 -5.18 -8.36
N THR A 506 -17.66 -6.31 -7.82
CA THR A 506 -16.83 -7.51 -7.68
C THR A 506 -16.44 -8.19 -9.01
N ASN A 507 -17.08 -7.82 -10.12
CA ASN A 507 -16.82 -8.35 -11.47
C ASN A 507 -15.70 -7.61 -12.24
N ALA A 508 -15.03 -6.62 -11.62
CA ALA A 508 -14.00 -5.79 -12.24
C ALA A 508 -14.48 -4.82 -13.34
N SER A 509 -15.79 -4.76 -13.63
CA SER A 509 -16.36 -3.75 -14.52
C SER A 509 -16.11 -2.35 -13.94
N GLY A 510 -15.49 -1.46 -14.71
CA GLY A 510 -15.11 -0.11 -14.27
C GLY A 510 -13.70 0.00 -13.68
N ALA A 511 -12.92 -1.07 -13.71
CA ALA A 511 -11.49 -1.05 -13.41
C ALA A 511 -10.67 -1.50 -14.63
N GLY A 512 -9.38 -1.19 -14.61
CA GLY A 512 -8.39 -1.68 -15.57
C GLY A 512 -7.01 -1.73 -14.96
N PHE A 513 -5.98 -1.73 -15.78
CA PHE A 513 -4.60 -1.82 -15.32
C PHE A 513 -3.70 -0.74 -15.90
N ARG A 514 -2.66 -0.37 -15.14
CA ARG A 514 -1.60 0.58 -15.50
C ARG A 514 -0.23 0.06 -15.08
N GLY A 515 0.82 0.44 -15.81
CA GLY A 515 2.20 0.39 -15.34
C GLY A 515 2.98 -0.88 -15.61
N GLY A 516 2.38 -1.93 -16.18
CA GLY A 516 3.06 -3.19 -16.47
C GLY A 516 3.37 -4.02 -15.22
N ASP A 517 4.04 -5.15 -15.44
CA ASP A 517 4.44 -6.08 -14.39
C ASP A 517 5.80 -6.72 -14.69
N TRP A 518 6.30 -7.57 -13.78
CA TRP A 518 7.59 -8.27 -13.91
C TRP A 518 7.72 -9.20 -15.12
N TYR A 519 6.63 -9.56 -15.80
CA TYR A 519 6.59 -10.39 -17.01
C TYR A 519 6.32 -9.59 -18.28
N SER A 520 5.75 -8.39 -18.15
CA SER A 520 5.35 -7.53 -19.27
C SER A 520 6.55 -7.12 -20.13
N SER A 521 6.30 -6.93 -21.43
CA SER A 521 7.26 -6.26 -22.31
C SER A 521 7.40 -4.78 -21.95
N VAL A 522 8.55 -4.19 -22.28
CA VAL A 522 8.91 -2.82 -21.88
C VAL A 522 7.92 -1.72 -22.30
N VAL A 523 7.09 -1.94 -23.33
CA VAL A 523 6.12 -0.93 -23.81
C VAL A 523 4.97 -0.73 -22.82
N PHE A 524 4.56 -1.78 -22.11
CA PHE A 524 3.46 -1.75 -21.14
C PHE A 524 3.80 -1.03 -19.82
N LEU A 525 5.08 -0.72 -19.63
CA LEU A 525 5.57 -0.02 -18.44
C LEU A 525 5.48 1.51 -18.56
N ARG A 526 5.23 2.03 -19.77
CA ARG A 526 5.17 3.47 -20.04
C ARG A 526 4.01 4.08 -19.28
N VAL A 527 4.18 5.32 -18.81
CA VAL A 527 3.17 6.02 -18.00
C VAL A 527 1.85 6.19 -18.74
N SER A 528 1.93 6.40 -20.06
CA SER A 528 0.82 6.65 -20.96
C SER A 528 0.11 5.39 -21.47
N ASP A 529 0.76 4.21 -21.44
CA ASP A 529 0.25 2.94 -21.99
C ASP A 529 -1.11 2.59 -21.40
N ARG A 530 -2.15 2.41 -22.22
CA ARG A 530 -3.54 2.12 -21.82
C ARG A 530 -4.13 0.85 -22.41
N ASP A 531 -3.32 -0.07 -22.94
CA ASP A 531 -3.80 -1.22 -23.73
C ASP A 531 -4.86 -2.01 -22.96
N ILE A 532 -4.60 -2.26 -21.68
CA ILE A 532 -5.52 -2.96 -20.77
C ILE A 532 -6.15 -2.06 -19.69
N ALA A 533 -6.22 -0.74 -19.95
CA ALA A 533 -6.87 0.22 -19.04
C ALA A 533 -8.39 0.03 -18.94
N THR A 534 -9.00 -0.72 -19.86
CA THR A 534 -10.45 -1.00 -19.88
C THR A 534 -10.74 -2.51 -19.91
N ALA A 535 -9.92 -3.31 -19.22
CA ALA A 535 -10.07 -4.76 -19.09
C ALA A 535 -11.30 -5.16 -18.21
N PHE A 536 -12.50 -5.02 -18.77
CA PHE A 536 -13.81 -4.99 -18.10
C PHE A 536 -14.16 -6.21 -17.24
N THR A 537 -13.46 -7.34 -17.38
CA THR A 537 -13.89 -8.64 -16.84
C THR A 537 -12.79 -9.48 -16.20
N VAL A 538 -11.57 -8.94 -16.03
CA VAL A 538 -10.50 -9.69 -15.37
C VAL A 538 -10.69 -9.61 -13.86
N SER A 539 -11.49 -10.53 -13.30
CA SER A 539 -11.77 -10.63 -11.86
C SER A 539 -10.96 -11.72 -11.14
N ILE A 540 -10.03 -12.36 -11.83
CA ILE A 540 -9.23 -13.47 -11.30
C ILE A 540 -8.00 -12.96 -10.52
N ARG A 541 -7.42 -13.85 -9.70
CA ARG A 541 -6.08 -13.68 -9.14
C ARG A 541 -5.05 -14.07 -10.19
N SER A 542 -3.93 -13.36 -10.24
CA SER A 542 -2.81 -13.67 -11.13
C SER A 542 -1.49 -13.32 -10.48
N ASN A 543 -0.44 -14.06 -10.84
CA ASN A 543 0.94 -13.86 -10.38
C ASN A 543 1.54 -12.49 -10.75
N ILE A 544 0.85 -11.73 -11.60
CA ILE A 544 1.25 -10.41 -12.09
C ILE A 544 0.35 -9.26 -11.59
N TYR A 545 -0.71 -9.55 -10.82
CA TYR A 545 -1.65 -8.54 -10.32
C TYR A 545 -1.35 -8.16 -8.87
N GLY A 546 -1.04 -6.88 -8.67
CA GLY A 546 -0.93 -6.25 -7.36
C GLY A 546 -1.98 -5.16 -7.18
N GLY A 547 -1.60 -4.11 -6.48
CA GLY A 547 -2.41 -2.92 -6.35
C GLY A 547 -1.96 -2.01 -5.21
N ARG A 548 -2.36 -0.75 -5.30
CA ARG A 548 -2.21 0.24 -4.25
C ARG A 548 -3.42 1.15 -4.15
N GLY A 549 -3.51 1.84 -3.03
CA GLY A 549 -4.60 2.75 -2.68
C GLY A 549 -4.18 4.20 -2.64
N VAL A 550 -5.18 5.07 -2.66
CA VAL A 550 -5.03 6.50 -2.41
C VAL A 550 -6.06 6.95 -1.38
N ARG A 551 -5.88 8.14 -0.82
CA ARG A 551 -6.84 8.77 0.09
C ARG A 551 -6.77 10.28 -0.01
N VAL A 552 -7.92 10.93 0.12
CA VAL A 552 -7.98 12.39 0.28
C VAL A 552 -8.03 12.63 1.78
N CYS A 553 -7.04 13.34 2.29
CA CYS A 553 -6.98 13.80 3.68
C CYS A 553 -6.66 15.29 3.60
N PRO A 554 -7.30 16.16 4.40
CA PRO A 554 -6.96 17.57 4.43
C PRO A 554 -5.45 17.73 4.58
N ALA A 555 -4.81 18.41 3.63
CA ALA A 555 -3.48 18.93 3.83
C ALA A 555 -3.61 20.22 4.66
N PRO A 556 -2.63 20.55 5.51
CA PRO A 556 -2.66 21.78 6.30
C PRO A 556 -2.72 23.03 5.42
#